data_AF-A0A379XXB9-F1
#
_entry.id   AF-A0A379XXB9-F1
#
_cell.length_a   1.000
_cell.length_b   1.000
_cell.length_c   1.000
_cell.angle_alpha   90.00
_cell.angle_beta   90.00
_cell.angle_gamma   90.00
#
_symmetry.space_group_name_H-M   'P 1'
#
loop_
_entity.id
_entity.type
_entity.pdbx_description
1 polymer ?
#
loop_
_entity_poly.entity_id
_entity_poly.type
_entity_poly.pdbx_seq_one_letter_code
_entity_poly.pdbx_strand_id
1 'polypeptide(L)'
;MNPDLCVGCQYCIAACPYRVRFIHPVSKTADKCDFCRKTRLKEGRLPACVESCPTKALTFGNLDDPDSEVSRLLREKPTYRYKLALGTKPKVYRVPFSYGEVSQ
;
A
#
# COMPACT_ATOMS: atom_id res chain seq x y z
N MET A 1 -8.06 7.88 5.35
CA MET A 1 -8.04 9.29 5.75
C MET A 1 -9.49 9.77 5.77
N ASN A 2 -9.88 10.59 6.76
CA ASN A 2 -11.22 11.18 6.82
C ASN A 2 -11.14 12.65 6.41
N PRO A 3 -11.64 13.04 5.21
CA PRO A 3 -11.66 14.41 4.73
C PRO A 3 -12.34 15.38 5.70
N ASP A 4 -13.46 14.96 6.30
CA ASP A 4 -14.31 15.80 7.14
C ASP A 4 -13.64 16.22 8.46
N LEU A 5 -12.61 15.46 8.88
CA LEU A 5 -11.86 15.73 10.11
C LEU A 5 -10.48 16.36 9.84
N CYS A 6 -10.11 16.55 8.57
CA CYS A 6 -8.76 17.00 8.22
C CYS A 6 -8.67 18.52 8.20
N VAL A 7 -7.86 19.06 9.11
CA VAL A 7 -7.60 20.51 9.22
C VAL A 7 -6.45 21.03 8.35
N GLY A 8 -5.87 20.17 7.49
CA GLY A 8 -4.81 20.59 6.56
C GLY A 8 -3.45 20.92 7.20
N CYS A 9 -3.18 20.55 8.45
CA CYS A 9 -1.93 20.89 9.17
C CYS A 9 -0.65 20.24 8.62
N GLN A 10 -0.76 19.30 7.68
CA GLN A 10 0.35 18.63 6.99
C GLN A 10 1.32 17.81 7.86
N TYR A 11 1.19 17.77 9.19
CA TYR A 11 2.06 16.94 10.04
C TYR A 11 2.05 15.47 9.66
N CYS A 12 0.92 14.96 9.19
CA CYS A 12 0.82 13.58 8.74
C CYS A 12 1.69 13.30 7.49
N ILE A 13 1.94 14.31 6.64
CA ILE A 13 2.80 14.23 5.46
C ILE A 13 4.26 14.22 5.91
N ALA A 14 4.65 15.18 6.77
CA ALA A 14 6.00 15.25 7.34
C ALA A 14 6.39 13.97 8.09
N ALA A 15 5.44 13.37 8.83
CA ALA A 15 5.66 12.15 9.59
C ALA A 15 5.79 10.88 8.72
N CYS A 16 5.36 10.89 7.47
CA CYS A 16 5.33 9.67 6.65
C CYS A 16 6.71 9.39 6.02
N PRO A 17 7.43 8.32 6.44
CA PRO A 17 8.78 8.07 5.93
C PRO A 17 8.81 7.61 4.47
N TYR A 18 7.65 7.31 3.90
CA TYR A 18 7.49 6.87 2.52
C TYR A 18 7.14 8.04 1.57
N ARG A 19 6.82 9.23 2.09
CA ARG A 19 6.40 10.40 1.29
C ARG A 19 5.23 10.11 0.33
N VAL A 20 4.31 9.23 0.73
CA VAL A 20 3.14 8.83 -0.07
C VAL A 20 1.84 9.52 0.36
N ARG A 21 1.95 10.63 1.09
CA ARG A 21 0.82 11.48 1.49
C ARG A 21 0.99 12.85 0.85
N PHE A 22 -0.10 13.43 0.37
CA PHE A 22 -0.09 14.70 -0.34
C PHE A 22 -1.31 15.54 0.07
N ILE A 23 -1.34 16.82 -0.30
CA ILE A 23 -2.54 17.66 -0.13
C ILE A 23 -3.34 17.64 -1.43
N HIS A 24 -4.62 17.31 -1.33
CA HIS A 24 -5.51 17.35 -2.49
C HIS A 24 -5.71 18.81 -2.94
N PRO A 25 -5.55 19.13 -4.24
CA PRO A 25 -5.47 20.51 -4.71
C PRO A 25 -6.77 21.30 -4.51
N VAL A 26 -7.92 20.63 -4.54
CA VAL A 26 -9.25 21.25 -4.38
C VAL A 26 -9.69 21.28 -2.92
N SER A 27 -9.93 20.13 -2.30
CA SER A 27 -10.40 20.04 -0.90
C SER A 27 -9.41 20.55 0.15
N LYS A 28 -8.12 20.75 -0.20
CA LYS A 28 -7.03 21.12 0.73
C LYS A 28 -6.82 20.15 1.89
N THR A 29 -7.38 18.94 1.79
CA THR A 29 -7.22 17.90 2.79
C THR A 29 -6.07 16.96 2.42
N ALA A 30 -5.45 16.31 3.41
CA ALA A 30 -4.42 15.32 3.13
C ALA A 30 -5.02 14.08 2.44
N ASP A 31 -4.31 13.46 1.50
CA ASP A 31 -4.76 12.24 0.86
C ASP A 31 -3.58 11.27 0.65
N LYS A 32 -3.92 10.00 0.43
CA LYS A 32 -2.99 8.90 0.18
C LYS A 32 -3.74 7.70 -0.40
N CYS A 33 -3.00 6.75 -0.96
CA CYS A 33 -3.56 5.43 -1.25
C CYS A 33 -4.27 4.84 -0.02
N ASP A 34 -5.53 4.46 -0.18
CA ASP A 34 -6.36 3.81 0.85
C ASP A 34 -6.70 2.35 0.49
N PHE A 35 -5.95 1.77 -0.46
CA PHE A 35 -6.23 0.47 -1.07
C PHE A 35 -7.60 0.38 -1.75
N CYS A 36 -8.14 1.51 -2.25
CA CYS A 36 -9.48 1.60 -2.82
C CYS A 36 -10.58 1.21 -1.82
N ARG A 37 -10.33 1.39 -0.51
CA ARG A 37 -11.26 1.02 0.56
C ARG A 37 -12.61 1.70 0.43
N LYS A 38 -12.62 2.99 0.10
CA LYS A 38 -13.87 3.77 -0.02
C LYS A 38 -14.58 3.60 -1.37
N THR A 39 -13.91 3.02 -2.36
CA THR A 39 -14.42 2.87 -3.73
C THR A 39 -14.61 1.39 -4.04
N ARG A 40 -13.62 0.73 -4.64
CA ARG A 40 -13.73 -0.60 -5.23
C ARG A 40 -13.92 -1.72 -4.20
N LEU A 41 -13.19 -1.69 -3.09
CA LEU A 41 -13.32 -2.72 -2.06
C LEU A 41 -14.71 -2.70 -1.41
N LYS A 42 -15.35 -1.53 -1.33
CA LYS A 42 -16.73 -1.40 -0.81
C LYS A 42 -17.74 -2.11 -1.72
N GLU A 43 -17.43 -2.24 -3.01
CA GLU A 43 -18.24 -2.95 -4.01
C GLU A 43 -17.83 -4.43 -4.16
N GLY A 44 -16.92 -4.94 -3.31
CA GLY A 44 -16.38 -6.29 -3.43
C GLY A 44 -15.41 -6.49 -4.61
N ARG A 45 -14.95 -5.41 -5.25
CA ARG A 45 -13.99 -5.44 -6.36
C ARG A 45 -12.56 -5.31 -5.85
N LEU A 46 -11.59 -5.82 -6.62
CA LEU A 46 -10.17 -5.63 -6.34
C LEU A 46 -9.76 -4.15 -6.46
N PRO A 47 -8.67 -3.71 -5.78
CA PRO A 47 -8.12 -2.37 -5.97
C PRO A 47 -7.77 -2.08 -7.43
N ALA A 48 -7.91 -0.82 -7.84
CA ALA A 48 -7.78 -0.44 -9.24
C ALA A 48 -6.43 -0.84 -9.84
N CYS A 49 -5.34 -0.58 -9.10
CA CYS A 49 -3.99 -0.91 -9.54
C CYS A 49 -3.73 -2.42 -9.67
N VAL A 50 -4.45 -3.25 -8.92
CA VAL A 50 -4.35 -4.72 -8.99
C VAL A 50 -5.06 -5.22 -10.23
N GLU A 51 -6.30 -4.77 -10.45
CA GLU A 51 -7.12 -5.19 -11.60
C GLU A 51 -6.58 -4.65 -12.93
N SER A 52 -5.98 -3.46 -12.94
CA SER A 52 -5.46 -2.83 -14.17
C SER A 52 -4.09 -3.35 -14.60
N CYS A 53 -3.38 -4.12 -13.78
CA CYS A 53 -1.99 -4.51 -14.06
C CYS A 53 -1.94 -5.67 -15.07
N PRO A 54 -1.48 -5.46 -16.32
CA PRO A 54 -1.49 -6.51 -17.33
C PRO A 54 -0.52 -7.65 -17.02
N THR A 55 0.58 -7.35 -16.32
CA THR A 55 1.60 -8.32 -15.91
C THR A 55 1.29 -9.01 -14.60
N LYS A 56 0.17 -8.67 -13.93
CA LYS A 56 -0.21 -9.19 -12.61
C LYS A 56 0.87 -9.05 -11.55
N ALA A 57 1.56 -7.90 -11.54
CA ALA A 57 2.65 -7.62 -10.60
C ALA A 57 2.18 -7.38 -9.15
N LEU A 58 0.89 -7.14 -8.94
CA LEU A 58 0.31 -6.83 -7.64
C LEU A 58 -0.71 -7.91 -7.26
N THR A 59 -0.57 -8.46 -6.05
CA THR A 59 -1.59 -9.30 -5.41
C THR A 59 -2.13 -8.59 -4.18
N PHE A 60 -3.44 -8.63 -3.98
CA PHE A 60 -4.12 -8.02 -2.84
C PHE A 60 -5.03 -9.04 -2.16
N GLY A 61 -5.08 -9.02 -0.83
CA GLY A 61 -5.91 -9.94 -0.06
C GLY A 61 -5.86 -9.68 1.44
N ASN A 62 -6.60 -10.50 2.19
CA ASN A 62 -6.66 -10.44 3.64
C ASN A 62 -5.48 -11.22 4.27
N LEU A 63 -4.64 -10.55 5.05
CA LEU A 63 -3.51 -11.19 5.73
C LEU A 63 -3.93 -12.06 6.93
N ASP A 64 -5.14 -11.85 7.46
CA ASP A 64 -5.69 -12.65 8.56
C ASP A 64 -6.34 -13.95 8.05
N ASP A 65 -6.57 -14.06 6.75
CA ASP A 65 -7.03 -15.26 6.08
C ASP A 65 -5.81 -16.05 5.55
N PRO A 66 -5.51 -17.25 6.08
CA PRO A 66 -4.36 -18.05 5.66
C PRO A 66 -4.48 -18.57 4.22
N ASP A 67 -5.69 -18.66 3.67
CA ASP A 67 -5.96 -19.20 2.33
C ASP A 67 -6.01 -18.10 1.25
N SER A 68 -5.97 -16.83 1.66
CA SER A 68 -5.88 -15.70 0.74
C SER A 68 -4.62 -15.80 -0.14
N GLU A 69 -4.74 -15.29 -1.37
CA GLU A 69 -3.64 -15.36 -2.35
C GLU A 69 -2.37 -14.69 -1.83
N VAL A 70 -2.50 -13.55 -1.14
CA VAL A 70 -1.36 -12.86 -0.53
C VAL A 70 -0.72 -13.68 0.59
N SER A 71 -1.51 -14.33 1.45
CA SER A 71 -1.00 -15.17 2.54
C SER A 71 -0.24 -16.38 2.02
N ARG A 72 -0.73 -17.01 0.93
CA ARG A 72 -0.02 -18.09 0.22
C ARG A 72 1.30 -17.61 -0.38
N LEU A 73 1.28 -16.50 -1.12
CA LEU A 73 2.50 -15.94 -1.73
C LEU A 73 3.58 -15.59 -0.70
N LEU A 74 3.20 -15.08 0.48
CA LEU A 74 4.13 -14.76 1.56
C LEU A 74 4.80 -15.98 2.19
N ARG A 75 4.19 -17.17 2.08
CA ARG A 75 4.81 -18.44 2.51
C ARG A 75 5.70 -19.05 1.43
N GLU A 76 5.34 -18.86 0.17
CA GLU A 76 6.00 -19.52 -0.97
C GLU A 76 7.19 -18.74 -1.53
N LYS A 77 7.18 -17.39 -1.45
CA LYS A 77 8.22 -16.55 -2.06
C LYS A 77 8.99 -15.77 -0.99
N PRO A 78 10.31 -15.60 -1.15
CA PRO A 78 11.04 -14.64 -0.34
C PRO A 78 10.45 -13.26 -0.56
N THR A 79 10.23 -12.51 0.51
CA THR A 79 9.74 -11.13 0.42
C THR A 79 10.48 -10.23 1.39
N TYR A 80 10.52 -8.95 1.07
CA TYR A 80 11.03 -7.92 1.96
C TYR A 80 10.04 -6.77 2.11
N ARG A 81 10.25 -5.95 3.14
CA ARG A 81 9.47 -4.75 3.43
C ARG A 81 10.38 -3.54 3.50
N TYR A 82 9.99 -2.49 2.79
CA TYR A 82 10.80 -1.28 2.66
C TYR A 82 10.83 -0.47 3.97
N LYS A 83 12.03 0.00 4.35
CA LYS A 83 12.29 0.81 5.56
C LYS A 83 11.80 0.19 6.88
N LEU A 84 11.98 -1.12 7.05
CA LEU A 84 11.52 -1.82 8.25
C LEU A 84 12.14 -1.27 9.55
N ALA A 85 13.38 -0.79 9.49
CA ALA A 85 14.11 -0.18 10.61
C ALA A 85 13.39 1.04 11.24
N LEU A 86 12.46 1.69 10.52
CA LEU A 86 11.70 2.85 11.03
C LEU A 86 10.47 2.46 11.87
N GLY A 87 10.24 1.17 12.14
CA GLY A 87 9.22 0.71 13.09
C GLY A 87 7.76 0.80 12.61
N THR A 88 7.51 1.24 11.38
CA THR A 88 6.14 1.46 10.83
C THR A 88 5.40 0.17 10.43
N LYS A 89 6.09 -0.98 10.42
CA LYS A 89 5.54 -2.32 10.10
C LYS A 89 4.61 -2.30 8.86
N PRO A 90 5.08 -1.84 7.68
CA PRO A 90 4.22 -1.65 6.50
C PRO A 90 3.57 -2.97 6.06
N LYS A 91 2.41 -2.85 5.40
CA LYS A 91 1.59 -3.98 4.91
C LYS A 91 1.68 -4.17 3.39
N VAL A 92 2.75 -3.65 2.78
CA VAL A 92 3.09 -3.89 1.38
C VAL A 92 4.39 -4.68 1.38
N TYR A 93 4.34 -5.87 0.80
CA TYR A 93 5.46 -6.80 0.68
C TYR A 93 5.97 -6.77 -0.75
N ARG A 94 7.28 -6.94 -0.93
CA ARG A 94 7.93 -6.94 -2.24
C ARG A 94 8.63 -8.26 -2.46
N VAL A 95 8.39 -8.87 -3.61
CA VAL A 95 9.17 -10.01 -4.09
C VAL A 95 10.46 -9.43 -4.69
N PRO A 96 11.65 -9.87 -4.27
CA PRO A 96 12.91 -9.42 -4.86
C PRO A 96 12.98 -9.84 -6.33
N PHE A 97 13.49 -8.94 -7.18
CA PHE A 97 13.69 -9.24 -8.60
C PHE A 97 15.15 -9.63 -8.83
N SER A 98 15.40 -10.75 -9.50
CA SER A 98 16.76 -11.19 -9.83
C SER A 98 17.09 -10.87 -11.30
N TYR A 99 17.47 -9.62 -11.57
CA TYR A 99 18.49 -9.25 -12.56
C TYR A 99 19.06 -7.86 -12.23
N GLY A 100 20.28 -7.80 -11.65
CA GLY A 100 21.05 -6.56 -11.49
C GLY A 100 20.74 -5.64 -10.29
N GLU A 101 20.11 -6.11 -9.21
CA GLU A 101 19.99 -5.30 -7.97
C GLU A 101 21.29 -5.38 -7.13
N VAL A 102 21.83 -4.20 -6.76
CA VAL A 102 22.99 -4.07 -5.87
C VAL A 102 22.58 -4.60 -4.49
N SER A 103 23.37 -5.53 -3.95
CA SER A 103 23.20 -6.05 -2.59
C SER A 103 23.09 -4.89 -1.61
N GLN A 104 22.05 -4.93 -0.77
CA GLN A 104 21.85 -3.96 0.31
C GLN A 104 23.05 -3.92 1.26
#